data_AF-A0A7S2A235-F1
#
_entry.id   AF-A0A7S2A235-F1
#
_cell.length_a   1.000
_cell.length_b   1.000
_cell.length_c   1.000
_cell.angle_alpha   90.00
_cell.angle_beta   90.00
_cell.angle_gamma   90.00
#
_symmetry.space_group_name_H-M   'P 1'
#
loop_
_entity.id
_entity.type
_entity.pdbx_description
1 polymer ?
#
loop_
_entity_poly.entity_id
_entity_poly.type
_entity_poly.pdbx_seq_one_letter_code
_entity_poly.pdbx_strand_id
1 'polypeptide(L)'
;QQFLTDPSSPLSLLGSLRKKPDAWLDNEEDDEDSTVVFDPVSSPIEFDSNSTVYPRKRGPRTQADALKDRVEHLLERPENQVCCDCGNHFPRWASILPDNTTRLAMGCFVCHVCAGSHRKLGTHVLFIRSVDHDELKEKEVRALERGGNRKIKALYE
;
A
#
# COMPACT_ATOMS: atom_id res chain seq x y z
N GLN A 1 50.73 41.90 -8.88
CA GLN A 1 50.45 42.22 -10.30
C GLN A 1 51.30 41.32 -11.17
N GLN A 2 50.66 40.54 -12.05
CA GLN A 2 51.16 39.72 -13.17
C GLN A 2 49.87 38.96 -13.60
N PHE A 3 49.14 39.35 -14.66
CA PHE A 3 49.42 39.09 -16.09
C PHE A 3 49.88 37.63 -16.29
N LEU A 4 49.15 36.77 -17.01
CA LEU A 4 48.75 36.90 -18.42
C LEU A 4 47.49 36.09 -18.76
N THR A 5 46.80 36.49 -19.83
CA THR A 5 45.78 35.73 -20.54
C THR A 5 46.40 34.80 -21.58
N ASP A 6 45.81 33.64 -21.87
CA ASP A 6 45.74 33.16 -23.26
C ASP A 6 44.58 32.16 -23.50
N PRO A 7 43.88 32.24 -24.64
CA PRO A 7 42.81 31.30 -25.02
C PRO A 7 43.15 30.39 -26.22
N SER A 8 42.27 29.42 -26.45
CA SER A 8 41.95 28.78 -27.75
C SER A 8 42.76 27.58 -28.28
N SER A 9 42.05 26.79 -29.10
CA SER A 9 42.52 25.83 -30.11
C SER A 9 42.90 24.40 -29.62
N PRO A 10 42.88 23.39 -30.52
CA PRO A 10 41.71 23.01 -31.32
C PRO A 10 41.49 21.47 -31.36
N LEU A 11 40.26 21.02 -31.65
CA LEU A 11 40.00 19.60 -31.98
C LEU A 11 39.85 19.41 -33.49
N SER A 12 40.66 18.52 -34.07
CA SER A 12 40.58 18.13 -35.48
C SER A 12 40.82 16.63 -35.69
N LEU A 13 39.78 15.97 -36.21
CA LEU A 13 39.81 14.96 -37.29
C LEU A 13 40.69 13.70 -37.15
N LEU A 14 40.04 12.52 -37.02
CA LEU A 14 39.96 11.43 -38.03
C LEU A 14 39.61 10.07 -37.40
N GLY A 15 38.76 9.28 -38.07
CA GLY A 15 38.47 7.89 -37.66
C GLY A 15 37.17 7.35 -38.26
N SER A 16 37.26 6.67 -39.41
CA SER A 16 36.09 6.24 -40.20
C SER A 16 35.67 4.78 -39.92
N LEU A 17 34.36 4.53 -40.06
CA LEU A 17 33.69 3.26 -40.39
C LEU A 17 34.16 1.93 -39.74
N ARG A 18 33.23 1.25 -39.06
CA ARG A 18 32.99 -0.21 -39.20
C ARG A 18 31.51 -0.55 -38.94
N LYS A 19 31.04 -1.63 -39.55
CA LYS A 19 29.61 -1.98 -39.68
C LYS A 19 29.12 -2.87 -38.51
N LYS A 20 27.79 -2.85 -38.28
CA LYS A 20 26.96 -3.98 -37.78
C LYS A 20 27.20 -5.25 -38.64
N PRO A 21 26.85 -6.49 -38.22
CA PRO A 21 25.80 -6.91 -37.28
C PRO A 21 26.39 -7.38 -35.91
N ASP A 22 25.86 -8.27 -35.06
CA ASP A 22 24.85 -9.36 -35.13
C ASP A 22 24.08 -9.57 -33.80
N ALA A 23 23.11 -10.50 -33.83
CA ALA A 23 22.54 -11.23 -32.69
C ALA A 23 21.80 -10.44 -31.58
N TRP A 24 20.55 -10.08 -31.87
CA TRP A 24 19.44 -10.23 -30.91
C TRP A 24 18.33 -10.98 -31.63
N LEU A 25 18.31 -12.31 -31.48
CA LEU A 25 17.20 -13.16 -31.87
C LEU A 25 16.48 -13.56 -30.59
N ASP A 26 15.24 -13.09 -30.50
CA ASP A 26 14.04 -13.80 -30.07
C ASP A 26 14.10 -14.58 -28.75
N ASN A 27 13.37 -14.04 -27.76
CA ASN A 27 12.16 -14.72 -27.30
C ASN A 27 11.11 -13.64 -27.00
N GLU A 28 10.29 -13.35 -28.00
CA GLU A 28 8.94 -12.87 -27.78
C GLU A 28 8.13 -14.02 -27.16
N GLU A 29 7.77 -13.90 -25.88
CA GLU A 29 6.75 -14.74 -25.24
C GLU A 29 5.65 -13.82 -24.71
N ASP A 30 4.68 -13.54 -25.59
CA ASP A 30 3.25 -13.42 -25.32
C ASP A 30 2.76 -12.63 -24.08
N ASP A 31 2.63 -11.32 -24.24
CA ASP A 31 1.74 -10.46 -23.43
C ASP A 31 0.71 -9.69 -24.31
N GLU A 32 0.33 -10.26 -25.47
CA GLU A 32 -0.81 -9.82 -26.29
C GLU A 32 -1.98 -10.86 -26.26
N ASP A 33 -2.82 -10.79 -25.23
CA ASP A 33 -4.26 -10.53 -25.40
C ASP A 33 -4.95 -10.32 -24.05
N SER A 34 -5.21 -9.06 -23.73
CA SER A 34 -6.54 -8.72 -23.23
C SER A 34 -6.92 -7.37 -23.81
N THR A 35 -7.37 -7.40 -25.07
CA THR A 35 -8.09 -6.26 -25.64
C THR A 35 -9.30 -5.95 -24.76
N VAL A 36 -9.17 -4.92 -23.92
CA VAL A 36 -10.29 -4.38 -23.16
C VAL A 36 -11.28 -3.78 -24.16
N VAL A 37 -12.24 -4.59 -24.57
CA VAL A 37 -13.42 -4.13 -25.29
C VAL A 37 -14.14 -3.14 -24.39
N PHE A 38 -13.86 -1.85 -24.61
CA PHE A 38 -14.72 -0.78 -24.14
C PHE A 38 -16.04 -0.92 -24.88
N ASP A 39 -16.96 -1.69 -24.31
CA ASP A 39 -18.34 -1.76 -24.79
C ASP A 39 -18.87 -0.33 -24.88
N PRO A 40 -19.21 0.15 -26.10
CA PRO A 40 -19.71 1.51 -26.25
C PRO A 40 -21.05 1.60 -25.54
N VAL A 41 -21.17 2.56 -24.63
CA VAL A 41 -22.39 2.83 -23.86
C VAL A 41 -23.55 3.20 -24.80
N SER A 42 -24.30 2.18 -25.22
CA SER A 42 -25.50 2.27 -26.07
C SER A 42 -26.45 1.09 -25.82
N SER A 43 -26.58 0.71 -24.55
CA SER A 43 -27.82 0.09 -24.08
C SER A 43 -28.76 1.21 -23.61
N PRO A 44 -30.01 1.28 -24.09
CA PRO A 44 -31.00 2.19 -23.52
C PRO A 44 -31.11 1.98 -22.02
N ILE A 45 -31.36 3.06 -21.27
CA ILE A 45 -31.70 2.97 -19.85
C ILE A 45 -33.14 2.47 -19.76
N GLU A 46 -33.33 1.17 -20.00
CA GLU A 46 -34.53 0.45 -19.66
C GLU A 46 -34.69 0.55 -18.13
N PHE A 47 -35.69 1.32 -17.69
CA PHE A 47 -36.07 1.44 -16.29
C PHE A 47 -36.77 0.15 -15.85
N ASP A 48 -36.01 -0.94 -15.72
CA ASP A 48 -36.56 -2.22 -15.28
C ASP A 48 -36.99 -2.09 -13.82
N SER A 49 -38.31 -2.05 -13.63
CA SER A 49 -38.96 -1.93 -12.33
C SER A 49 -38.97 -3.25 -11.55
N ASN A 50 -38.38 -4.31 -12.07
CA ASN A 50 -38.40 -5.64 -11.47
C ASN A 50 -37.03 -6.01 -10.89
N SER A 51 -36.74 -5.49 -9.68
CA SER A 51 -35.54 -5.81 -8.88
C SER A 51 -35.49 -7.26 -8.42
N THR A 52 -35.29 -8.20 -9.35
CA THR A 52 -34.87 -9.57 -9.04
C THR A 52 -33.37 -9.55 -8.82
N VAL A 53 -32.99 -9.73 -7.55
CA VAL A 53 -31.62 -9.76 -7.03
C VAL A 53 -30.70 -10.66 -7.87
N TYR A 54 -29.95 -10.08 -8.81
CA TYR A 54 -28.81 -10.75 -9.41
C TYR A 54 -27.66 -10.74 -8.38
N PRO A 55 -27.25 -11.90 -7.82
CA PRO A 55 -26.14 -11.93 -6.90
C PRO A 55 -24.87 -11.57 -7.67
N ARG A 56 -24.23 -10.43 -7.34
CA ARG A 56 -22.88 -10.13 -7.83
C ARG A 56 -21.98 -11.28 -7.41
N LYS A 57 -21.54 -12.11 -8.37
CA LYS A 57 -20.57 -13.17 -8.12
C LYS A 57 -19.31 -12.50 -7.58
N ARG A 58 -18.97 -12.75 -6.32
CA ARG A 58 -17.68 -12.30 -5.76
C ARG A 58 -16.57 -12.93 -6.60
N GLY A 59 -15.56 -12.14 -6.96
CA GLY A 59 -14.40 -12.64 -7.69
C GLY A 59 -13.62 -13.70 -6.90
N PRO A 60 -12.58 -14.30 -7.50
CA PRO A 60 -11.68 -15.19 -6.78
C PRO A 60 -11.07 -14.46 -5.57
N ARG A 61 -11.01 -15.16 -4.43
CA ARG A 61 -10.50 -14.60 -3.17
C ARG A 61 -9.01 -14.25 -3.32
N THR A 62 -8.67 -13.00 -3.02
CA THR A 62 -7.31 -12.46 -3.16
C THR A 62 -6.48 -12.64 -1.88
N GLN A 63 -5.17 -12.40 -1.97
CA GLN A 63 -4.31 -12.33 -0.78
C GLN A 63 -4.75 -11.20 0.17
N ALA A 64 -5.20 -10.05 -0.37
CA ALA A 64 -5.67 -8.93 0.43
C ALA A 64 -6.90 -9.29 1.28
N ASP A 65 -7.83 -10.08 0.74
CA ASP A 65 -8.99 -10.58 1.48
C ASP A 65 -8.57 -11.45 2.68
N ALA A 66 -7.60 -12.35 2.49
CA ALA A 66 -7.06 -13.19 3.56
C ALA A 66 -6.32 -12.38 4.66
N LEU A 67 -5.75 -11.22 4.30
CA LEU A 67 -5.16 -10.30 5.27
C LEU A 67 -6.22 -9.51 6.04
N LYS A 68 -7.33 -9.11 5.38
CA LYS A 68 -8.47 -8.48 6.05
C LYS A 68 -9.14 -9.44 7.03
N ASP A 69 -9.43 -10.68 6.62
CA ASP A 69 -10.01 -11.73 7.49
C ASP A 69 -9.20 -11.92 8.79
N ARG A 70 -7.86 -11.92 8.71
CA ARG A 70 -6.97 -11.99 9.89
C ARG A 70 -7.12 -10.81 10.84
N VAL A 71 -7.28 -9.59 10.29
CA VAL A 71 -7.41 -8.38 11.11
C VAL A 71 -8.81 -8.25 11.72
N GLU A 72 -9.86 -8.71 11.03
CA GLU A 72 -11.19 -8.87 11.64
C GLU A 72 -11.14 -9.83 12.83
N HIS A 73 -10.51 -10.99 12.68
CA HIS A 73 -10.33 -11.94 13.79
C HIS A 73 -9.50 -11.37 14.96
N LEU A 74 -8.56 -10.45 14.70
CA LEU A 74 -7.90 -9.71 15.77
C LEU A 74 -8.83 -8.75 16.50
N LEU A 75 -9.77 -8.11 15.79
CA LEU A 75 -10.74 -7.19 16.39
C LEU A 75 -11.77 -7.92 17.26
N GLU A 76 -12.11 -9.18 16.97
CA GLU A 76 -12.97 -10.01 17.82
C GLU A 76 -12.45 -10.16 19.27
N ARG A 77 -11.16 -9.95 19.50
CA ARG A 77 -10.54 -10.04 20.83
C ARG A 77 -11.01 -8.89 21.74
N PRO A 78 -11.42 -9.16 22.99
CA PRO A 78 -12.03 -8.15 23.86
C PRO A 78 -11.12 -6.96 24.16
N GLU A 79 -9.80 -7.16 24.22
CA GLU A 79 -8.85 -6.05 24.39
C GLU A 79 -8.81 -5.09 23.20
N ASN A 80 -9.14 -5.56 21.99
CA ASN A 80 -9.10 -4.79 20.74
C ASN A 80 -10.46 -4.17 20.39
N GLN A 81 -11.53 -4.51 21.11
CA GLN A 81 -12.87 -3.90 20.97
C GLN A 81 -12.97 -2.47 21.55
N VAL A 82 -11.93 -2.01 22.24
CA VAL A 82 -11.80 -0.65 22.80
C VAL A 82 -10.55 0.03 22.27
N CYS A 83 -10.66 1.31 21.94
CA CYS A 83 -9.55 2.14 21.47
C CYS A 83 -8.38 2.13 22.46
N CYS A 84 -7.17 1.95 21.93
CA CYS A 84 -5.94 1.94 22.75
C CYS A 84 -5.84 3.19 23.64
N ASP A 85 -6.02 4.39 23.09
CA ASP A 85 -5.64 5.63 23.81
C ASP A 85 -6.80 6.27 24.58
N CYS A 86 -8.06 6.05 24.17
CA CYS A 86 -9.23 6.71 24.76
C CYS A 86 -10.35 5.79 25.22
N GLY A 87 -10.20 4.46 25.09
CA GLY A 87 -11.20 3.47 25.53
C GLY A 87 -12.50 3.42 24.73
N ASN A 88 -12.75 4.34 23.78
CA ASN A 88 -13.97 4.35 22.96
C ASN A 88 -14.12 3.06 22.15
N HIS A 89 -15.35 2.57 22.00
CA HIS A 89 -15.65 1.26 21.42
C HIS A 89 -15.40 1.18 19.91
N PHE A 90 -15.24 -0.06 19.42
CA PHE A 90 -15.16 -0.42 18.00
C PHE A 90 -14.10 0.36 17.19
N PRO A 91 -12.81 0.29 17.56
CA PRO A 91 -11.74 0.93 16.80
C PRO A 91 -11.54 0.28 15.41
N ARG A 92 -11.88 1.01 14.34
CA ARG A 92 -11.68 0.58 12.93
C ARG A 92 -10.41 1.13 12.27
N TRP A 93 -9.48 1.66 13.05
CA TRP A 93 -8.17 2.11 12.59
C TRP A 93 -7.06 1.40 13.35
N ALA A 94 -5.94 1.18 12.67
CA ALA A 94 -4.74 0.56 13.20
C ALA A 94 -3.60 1.60 13.22
N SER A 95 -2.90 1.69 14.34
CA SER A 95 -1.64 2.41 14.48
C SER A 95 -0.49 1.42 14.51
N ILE A 96 0.36 1.46 13.48
CA ILE A 96 1.53 0.61 13.34
C ILE A 96 2.76 1.40 13.77
N LEU A 97 3.42 0.92 14.83
CA LEU A 97 4.64 1.48 15.38
C LEU A 97 5.86 0.71 14.80
N PRO A 98 6.65 1.31 13.89
CA PRO A 98 7.92 0.75 13.47
C PRO A 98 8.95 0.91 14.59
N ASP A 99 9.23 -0.15 15.34
CA ASP A 99 10.30 -0.13 16.34
C ASP A 99 11.68 -0.10 15.65
N ASN A 100 12.39 1.03 15.81
CA ASN A 100 13.74 1.25 15.30
C ASN A 100 14.83 0.58 16.14
N THR A 101 14.52 0.18 17.37
CA THR A 101 15.43 -0.37 18.37
C THR A 101 15.41 -1.90 18.32
N THR A 102 14.23 -2.54 18.33
CA THR A 102 14.13 -4.02 18.23
C THR A 102 13.97 -4.55 16.80
N ARG A 103 13.87 -3.65 15.79
CA ARG A 103 13.44 -3.95 14.40
C ARG A 103 12.05 -4.59 14.29
N LEU A 104 11.30 -4.71 15.38
CA LEU A 104 10.07 -5.48 15.45
C LEU A 104 8.85 -4.57 15.46
N ALA A 105 8.28 -4.30 14.29
CA ALA A 105 7.06 -3.48 14.20
C ALA A 105 5.91 -4.09 15.03
N MET A 106 5.28 -3.25 15.85
CA MET A 106 4.09 -3.59 16.67
C MET A 106 2.91 -2.72 16.24
N GLY A 107 1.69 -3.03 16.70
CA GLY A 107 0.55 -2.17 16.44
C GLY A 107 -0.62 -2.37 17.40
N CYS A 108 -1.48 -1.36 17.45
CA CYS A 108 -2.73 -1.32 18.21
C CYS A 108 -3.89 -0.79 17.34
N PHE A 109 -5.11 -1.01 17.80
CA PHE A 109 -6.35 -0.49 17.23
C PHE A 109 -6.80 0.77 17.97
N VAL A 110 -7.13 1.81 17.21
CA VAL A 110 -7.52 3.13 17.68
C VAL A 110 -8.80 3.61 16.98
N CYS A 111 -9.53 4.53 17.60
CA CYS A 111 -10.71 5.15 16.99
C CYS A 111 -10.32 6.24 15.99
N HIS A 112 -11.25 6.70 15.15
CA HIS A 112 -10.97 7.72 14.12
C HIS A 112 -10.39 9.02 14.68
N VAL A 113 -10.81 9.44 15.88
CA VAL A 113 -10.33 10.66 16.54
C VAL A 113 -8.86 10.51 16.92
N CYS A 114 -8.49 9.41 17.59
CA CYS A 114 -7.11 9.11 17.95
C CYS A 114 -6.23 8.89 16.71
N ALA A 115 -6.74 8.22 15.68
CA ALA A 115 -6.06 8.10 14.39
C ALA A 115 -5.76 9.48 13.77
N GLY A 116 -6.66 10.46 13.94
CA GLY A 116 -6.45 11.86 13.56
C GLY A 116 -5.34 12.55 14.36
N SER A 117 -5.22 12.27 15.66
CA SER A 117 -4.09 12.74 16.48
C SER A 117 -2.77 12.08 16.08
N HIS A 118 -2.76 10.77 15.85
CA HIS A 118 -1.57 10.01 15.45
C HIS A 118 -1.00 10.49 14.12
N ARG A 119 -1.85 10.86 13.14
CA ARG A 119 -1.41 11.49 11.88
C ARG A 119 -0.56 12.75 12.08
N LYS A 120 -0.74 13.49 13.19
CA LYS A 120 0.03 14.72 13.49
C LYS A 120 1.46 14.42 13.94
N LEU A 121 1.76 13.21 14.42
CA LEU A 121 3.12 12.79 14.79
C LEU A 121 4.01 12.52 13.57
N GLY A 122 3.39 12.27 12.41
CA GLY A 122 4.09 12.09 11.13
C GLY A 122 4.52 10.65 10.83
N THR A 123 4.71 10.38 9.54
CA THR A 123 4.97 9.04 8.98
C THR A 123 6.32 8.44 9.34
N HIS A 124 7.24 9.24 9.88
CA HIS A 124 8.53 8.77 10.37
C HIS A 124 8.45 8.17 11.79
N VAL A 125 7.36 8.44 12.52
CA VAL A 125 7.09 7.91 13.87
C VAL A 125 6.18 6.69 13.82
N LEU A 126 5.09 6.77 13.05
CA LEU A 126 4.08 5.71 12.97
C LEU A 126 3.35 5.72 11.62
N PHE A 127 2.66 4.63 11.31
CA PHE A 127 1.75 4.53 10.15
C PHE A 127 0.32 4.25 10.61
N ILE A 128 -0.63 5.08 10.17
CA ILE A 128 -2.06 4.85 10.38
C ILE A 128 -2.66 4.12 9.18
N ARG A 129 -3.50 3.11 9.45
CA ARG A 129 -4.31 2.38 8.48
C ARG A 129 -5.78 2.35 8.91
N SER A 130 -6.72 2.41 7.97
CA SER A 130 -8.13 2.03 8.16
C SER A 130 -8.29 0.55 7.86
N VAL A 131 -8.95 -0.21 8.74
CA VAL A 131 -9.18 -1.65 8.54
C VAL A 131 -10.12 -1.90 7.37
N ASP A 132 -11.16 -1.06 7.24
CA ASP A 132 -12.15 -1.15 6.16
C ASP A 132 -11.56 -0.75 4.80
N HIS A 133 -10.92 0.42 4.73
CA HIS A 133 -10.63 1.11 3.48
C HIS A 133 -9.22 0.88 2.91
N ASP A 134 -8.21 0.64 3.76
CA ASP A 134 -6.83 0.48 3.27
C ASP A 134 -6.50 -0.98 2.93
N GLU A 135 -5.55 -1.13 2.00
CA GLU A 135 -4.87 -2.41 1.76
C GLU A 135 -3.77 -2.60 2.82
N LEU A 136 -3.97 -3.59 3.69
CA LEU A 136 -3.03 -3.96 4.73
C LEU A 136 -1.97 -4.92 4.17
N LYS A 137 -0.69 -4.65 4.45
CA LYS A 137 0.43 -5.51 4.05
C LYS A 137 0.70 -6.57 5.11
N GLU A 138 1.19 -7.75 4.72
CA GLU A 138 1.54 -8.85 5.64
C GLU A 138 2.37 -8.39 6.85
N LYS A 139 3.34 -7.48 6.64
CA LYS A 139 4.16 -6.91 7.71
C LYS A 139 3.39 -6.06 8.73
N GLU A 140 2.31 -5.40 8.31
CA GLU A 140 1.44 -4.57 9.14
C GLU A 140 0.46 -5.46 9.92
N VAL A 141 -0.10 -6.49 9.28
CA VAL A 141 -0.92 -7.51 9.95
C VAL A 141 -0.12 -8.23 11.05
N ARG A 142 1.11 -8.68 10.75
CA ARG A 142 2.02 -9.26 11.76
C ARG A 142 2.38 -8.30 12.90
N ALA A 143 2.35 -6.99 12.65
CA ALA A 143 2.59 -6.00 13.70
C ALA A 143 1.40 -5.95 14.69
N LEU A 144 0.17 -6.01 14.17
CA LEU A 144 -1.07 -6.12 14.96
C LEU A 144 -1.17 -7.45 15.71
N GLU A 145 -0.81 -8.58 15.08
CA GLU A 145 -0.78 -9.90 15.72
C GLU A 145 0.22 -9.95 16.89
N ARG A 146 1.42 -9.36 16.71
CA ARG A 146 2.46 -9.31 17.73
C ARG A 146 2.16 -8.34 18.86
N GLY A 147 1.59 -7.17 18.55
CA GLY A 147 1.13 -6.18 19.52
C GLY A 147 -0.25 -6.53 20.07
N GLY A 148 -1.26 -5.81 19.59
CA GLY A 148 -2.61 -5.79 20.15
C GLY A 148 -2.69 -4.87 21.36
N ASN A 149 -3.89 -4.35 21.63
CA ASN A 149 -4.10 -3.23 22.55
C ASN A 149 -3.61 -3.55 23.96
N ARG A 150 -3.85 -4.78 24.45
CA ARG A 150 -3.38 -5.22 25.78
C ARG A 150 -1.86 -5.10 25.94
N LYS A 151 -1.07 -5.44 24.91
CA LYS A 151 0.40 -5.38 25.01
C LYS A 151 0.92 -3.96 24.83
N ILE A 152 0.34 -3.19 23.91
CA ILE A 152 0.73 -1.79 23.71
C ILE A 152 0.42 -0.98 24.97
N LYS A 153 -0.77 -1.12 25.58
CA LYS A 153 -1.06 -0.53 26.89
C LYS A 153 -0.01 -0.90 27.93
N ALA A 154 0.24 -2.19 28.16
CA ALA A 154 1.24 -2.65 29.13
C ALA A 154 2.72 -2.28 28.84
N LEU A 155 3.01 -1.62 27.70
CA LEU A 155 4.35 -1.10 27.35
C LEU A 155 4.45 0.43 27.45
N TYR A 156 3.32 1.15 27.41
CA TYR A 156 3.28 2.62 27.32
C TYR A 156 2.35 3.30 28.37
N GLU A 157 1.55 2.52 29.11
CA GLU A 157 0.71 2.91 30.26
C GLU A 157 1.23 2.23 31.55
#